data_AF-A0A822C5P6-F1
#
_entry.id   AF-A0A822C5P6-F1
#
_cell.length_a   1.000
_cell.length_b   1.000
_cell.length_c   1.000
_cell.angle_alpha   90.00
_cell.angle_beta   90.00
_cell.angle_gamma   90.00
#
_symmetry.space_group_name_H-M   'P 1'
#
loop_
_entity.id
_entity.type
_entity.pdbx_description
1 polymer ?
#
loop_
_entity_poly.entity_id
_entity_poly.type
_entity_poly.pdbx_seq_one_letter_code
_entity_poly.pdbx_strand_id
1 'polypeptide(L)'
;RSWTPLPRITIIEKSPILYDEIILRCIDEDSKKRPTAIEIEKIFKFYEEAFSKTMNLNIYKKMDLKQKNKVFIEFYENNREKMQRLINKKISQRIIRGISVEIINKK
;
A
#
# COMPACT_ATOMS: atom_id res chain seq x y z
N ARG A 1 -16.06 31.96 3.54
CA ARG A 1 -15.32 30.75 3.08
C ARG A 1 -16.36 29.65 2.90
N SER A 2 -16.74 29.35 1.66
CA SER A 2 -17.65 28.24 1.36
C SER A 2 -16.92 26.92 1.61
N TRP A 3 -17.57 26.03 2.35
CA TRP A 3 -17.07 24.68 2.62
C TRP A 3 -17.30 23.86 1.35
N THR A 4 -16.26 23.61 0.56
CA THR A 4 -16.34 22.65 -0.54
C THR A 4 -16.19 21.25 0.04
N PRO A 5 -17.21 20.38 -0.02
CA PRO A 5 -17.07 19.01 0.44
C PRO A 5 -15.96 18.32 -0.33
N LEU A 6 -15.12 17.57 0.38
CA LEU A 6 -14.05 16.78 -0.23
C LEU A 6 -14.64 15.85 -1.31
N PRO A 7 -13.96 15.68 -2.45
CA PRO A 7 -14.43 14.78 -3.49
C PRO A 7 -14.58 13.38 -2.89
N ARG A 8 -15.83 12.87 -2.90
CA ARG A 8 -16.14 11.53 -2.43
C ARG A 8 -15.71 10.55 -3.52
N ILE A 9 -14.54 9.96 -3.36
CA ILE A 9 -14.06 8.89 -4.24
C ILE A 9 -14.89 7.64 -3.92
N THR A 10 -15.72 7.22 -4.87
CA THR A 10 -16.49 5.98 -4.77
C THR A 10 -15.73 4.89 -5.52
N ILE A 11 -15.27 3.89 -4.79
CA ILE A 11 -14.63 2.70 -5.37
C ILE A 11 -15.76 1.75 -5.80
N ILE A 12 -16.06 1.76 -7.10
CA ILE A 12 -17.27 1.15 -7.69
C ILE A 12 -17.10 -0.37 -7.90
N GLU A 13 -15.86 -0.79 -8.08
CA GLU A 13 -15.46 -2.18 -8.24
C GLU A 13 -14.45 -2.47 -7.15
N LYS A 14 -14.61 -3.58 -6.41
CA LYS A 14 -13.57 -4.05 -5.50
C LYS A 14 -12.36 -4.46 -6.34
N SER A 15 -11.53 -3.47 -6.67
CA SER A 15 -10.18 -3.68 -7.14
C SER A 15 -9.48 -4.52 -6.07
N PRO A 16 -8.68 -5.54 -6.44
CA PRO A 16 -8.05 -6.40 -5.45
C PRO A 16 -7.38 -5.51 -4.40
N ILE A 17 -7.72 -5.81 -3.15
CA ILE A 17 -7.74 -4.99 -1.92
C ILE A 17 -6.46 -4.15 -1.67
N LEU A 18 -5.38 -4.48 -2.38
CA LEU A 18 -4.15 -3.68 -2.54
C LEU A 18 -4.42 -2.22 -2.94
N TYR A 19 -5.32 -2.00 -3.89
CA TYR A 19 -5.54 -0.66 -4.42
C TYR A 19 -6.25 0.23 -3.41
N ASP A 20 -7.26 -0.26 -2.71
CA ASP A 20 -7.98 0.54 -1.74
C ASP A 20 -7.07 1.00 -0.60
N GLU A 21 -6.21 0.12 -0.08
CA GLU A 21 -5.29 0.50 1.00
C GLU A 21 -4.21 1.50 0.59
N ILE A 22 -3.62 1.32 -0.59
CA ILE A 22 -2.61 2.25 -1.10
C ILE A 22 -3.27 3.58 -1.47
N ILE A 23 -4.42 3.55 -2.15
CA ILE A 23 -5.18 4.75 -2.52
C ILE A 23 -5.59 5.52 -1.27
N LEU A 24 -6.15 4.85 -0.25
CA LEU A 24 -6.54 5.48 1.02
C LEU A 24 -5.35 6.18 1.69
N ARG A 25 -4.15 5.59 1.65
CA ARG A 25 -2.92 6.23 2.17
C ARG A 25 -2.47 7.42 1.30
N CYS A 26 -2.62 7.35 -0.02
CA CYS A 26 -2.28 8.44 -0.93
C CYS A 26 -3.19 9.66 -0.76
N ILE A 27 -4.45 9.45 -0.34
CA ILE A 27 -5.43 10.52 -0.14
C ILE A 27 -5.59 10.93 1.34
N ASP A 28 -4.68 10.51 2.22
CA ASP A 28 -4.69 10.89 3.64
C ASP A 28 -4.75 12.42 3.79
N GLU A 29 -5.57 12.92 4.72
CA GLU A 29 -5.72 14.36 4.95
C GLU A 29 -4.39 14.99 5.39
N ASP A 30 -3.57 14.25 6.15
CA ASP A 30 -2.22 14.65 6.52
C ASP A 30 -1.22 14.31 5.42
N SER A 31 -0.75 15.34 4.71
CA SER A 31 0.22 15.18 3.62
C SER A 31 1.54 14.53 4.05
N LYS A 32 1.90 14.59 5.34
CA LYS A 32 3.11 13.94 5.88
C LYS A 32 2.96 12.42 5.97
N LYS A 33 1.71 11.92 6.11
CA LYS A 33 1.40 10.49 6.17
C LYS A 33 1.26 9.85 4.79
N ARG A 34 1.11 10.66 3.74
CA ARG A 34 1.07 10.18 2.37
C ARG A 34 2.41 9.53 1.98
N PRO A 35 2.38 8.35 1.33
CA PRO A 35 3.59 7.74 0.80
C PRO A 35 4.11 8.57 -0.39
N THR A 36 5.43 8.62 -0.52
CA THR A 36 6.10 9.11 -1.73
C THR A 36 5.90 8.14 -2.89
N ALA A 37 6.09 8.62 -4.13
CA ALA A 37 6.08 7.76 -5.32
C ALA A 37 7.09 6.60 -5.21
N ILE A 38 8.26 6.84 -4.62
CA ILE A 38 9.29 5.82 -4.38
C ILE A 38 8.81 4.75 -3.38
N GLU A 39 8.07 5.14 -2.35
CA GLU A 39 7.48 4.19 -1.39
C GLU A 39 6.39 3.35 -2.05
N ILE A 40 5.53 3.97 -2.86
CA ILE A 40 4.50 3.27 -3.64
C ILE A 40 5.13 2.25 -4.59
N GLU A 41 6.16 2.63 -5.35
CA GLU A 41 6.88 1.72 -6.24
C GLU A 41 7.47 0.53 -5.49
N LYS A 42 8.09 0.77 -4.32
CA LYS A 42 8.64 -0.30 -3.47
C LYS A 42 7.56 -1.24 -2.94
N ILE A 43 6.37 -0.72 -2.65
CA ILE A 43 5.23 -1.56 -2.25
C ILE A 43 4.87 -2.49 -3.40
N PHE A 44 4.68 -1.96 -4.61
CA PHE A 44 4.31 -2.78 -5.77
C PHE A 44 5.37 -3.83 -6.13
N LYS A 45 6.65 -3.45 -6.15
CA LYS A 45 7.76 -4.40 -6.37
C LYS A 45 7.75 -5.53 -5.34
N PHE A 46 7.45 -5.21 -4.08
CA PHE A 46 7.41 -6.22 -3.03
C PHE A 46 6.24 -7.21 -3.21
N TYR A 47 5.07 -6.73 -3.63
CA TYR A 47 3.95 -7.61 -3.99
C TYR A 47 4.28 -8.47 -5.21
N GLU A 48 4.90 -7.91 -6.24
CA GLU A 48 5.34 -8.63 -7.43
C GLU A 48 6.36 -9.73 -7.10
N GLU A 49 7.40 -9.41 -6.34
CA GLU A 49 8.41 -10.38 -5.90
C GLU A 49 7.79 -11.51 -5.08
N ALA A 50 6.92 -11.18 -4.13
CA ALA A 50 6.26 -12.19 -3.31
C ALA A 50 5.32 -13.06 -4.16
N PHE A 51 4.57 -12.46 -5.09
CA PHE A 51 3.69 -13.20 -5.99
C PHE A 51 4.48 -14.15 -6.89
N SER A 52 5.57 -13.67 -7.50
CA SER A 52 6.43 -14.48 -8.38
C SER A 52 7.11 -15.66 -7.68
N LYS A 53 7.42 -15.53 -6.38
CA LYS A 53 7.98 -16.61 -5.56
C LYS A 53 6.96 -17.68 -5.19
N THR A 54 5.68 -17.31 -5.14
CA THR A 54 4.61 -18.19 -4.65
C THR A 54 3.83 -18.83 -5.80
N MET A 55 3.71 -18.13 -6.93
CA MET A 55 2.90 -18.54 -8.07
C MET A 55 3.76 -18.98 -9.25
N ASN A 56 3.35 -20.07 -9.91
CA ASN A 56 3.94 -20.44 -11.20
C ASN A 56 3.45 -19.46 -12.28
N LEU A 57 4.31 -18.50 -12.65
CA LEU A 57 3.98 -17.45 -13.61
C LEU A 57 3.63 -17.99 -15.01
N ASN A 58 4.16 -19.15 -15.41
CA ASN A 58 3.84 -19.76 -16.69
C ASN A 58 2.41 -20.30 -16.73
N ILE A 59 1.93 -20.82 -15.60
CA ILE A 59 0.53 -21.25 -15.46
C ILE A 59 -0.36 -20.02 -15.34
N TYR A 60 0.00 -19.07 -14.48
CA TYR A 60 -0.77 -17.84 -14.26
C TYR A 60 -1.02 -17.07 -15.55
N LYS A 61 -0.01 -16.92 -16.42
CA LYS A 61 -0.15 -16.19 -17.70
C LYS A 61 -1.22 -16.80 -18.61
N LYS A 62 -1.41 -18.12 -18.57
CA LYS A 62 -2.37 -18.87 -19.40
C LYS A 62 -3.81 -18.84 -18.84
N MET A 63 -4.01 -18.39 -17.61
CA MET A 63 -5.33 -18.28 -17.00
C MET A 63 -6.16 -17.14 -17.62
N ASP A 64 -7.48 -17.31 -17.61
CA ASP A 64 -8.40 -16.22 -17.92
C ASP A 64 -8.42 -15.13 -16.83
N LEU A 65 -9.03 -13.98 -17.11
CA LEU A 65 -9.04 -12.84 -16.20
C LEU A 65 -9.71 -13.15 -14.85
N LYS A 66 -10.79 -13.95 -14.86
CA LYS A 66 -11.52 -14.31 -13.64
C LYS A 66 -10.68 -15.21 -12.74
N GLN A 67 -9.98 -16.17 -13.34
CA GLN A 67 -9.02 -17.04 -12.65
C GLN A 67 -7.83 -16.24 -12.10
N LYS A 68 -7.25 -15.36 -12.90
CA LYS A 68 -6.14 -14.47 -12.50
C LYS A 68 -6.53 -13.61 -11.30
N ASN A 69 -7.71 -13.02 -11.34
CA ASN A 69 -8.23 -12.19 -10.26
C ASN A 69 -8.44 -13.02 -8.98
N LYS A 70 -9.05 -14.20 -9.09
CA LYS A 70 -9.24 -15.09 -7.94
C LYS A 70 -7.92 -15.47 -7.27
N VAL A 71 -6.94 -15.94 -8.05
CA VAL A 71 -5.61 -16.34 -7.53
C VAL A 71 -4.89 -15.16 -6.90
N PHE A 72 -4.94 -13.97 -7.52
CA PHE A 72 -4.30 -12.79 -6.97
C PHE A 72 -4.94 -12.34 -5.66
N ILE A 73 -6.28 -12.36 -5.56
CA ILE A 73 -7.01 -12.03 -4.33
C ILE A 73 -6.65 -13.00 -3.20
N GLU A 74 -6.64 -14.31 -3.48
CA GLU A 74 -6.26 -15.32 -2.48
C GLU A 74 -4.82 -15.12 -2.01
N PHE A 75 -3.88 -14.88 -2.93
CA PHE A 75 -2.51 -14.54 -2.57
C PHE A 75 -2.45 -13.27 -1.71
N TYR A 76 -3.16 -12.22 -2.09
CA TYR A 76 -3.16 -10.95 -1.39
C TYR A 76 -3.65 -11.13 0.05
N GLU A 77 -4.82 -11.73 0.26
CA GLU A 77 -5.41 -11.92 1.59
C GLU A 77 -4.48 -12.73 2.51
N ASN A 78 -3.87 -13.79 1.98
CA ASN A 78 -2.94 -14.64 2.73
C ASN A 78 -1.63 -13.91 3.12
N ASN A 79 -1.25 -12.85 2.41
CA ASN A 79 0.00 -12.12 2.65
C ASN A 79 -0.21 -10.70 3.19
N ARG A 80 -1.47 -10.24 3.31
CA ARG A 80 -1.85 -8.86 3.62
C ARG A 80 -1.21 -8.35 4.90
N GLU A 81 -1.36 -9.05 6.02
CA GLU A 81 -0.82 -8.59 7.31
C GLU A 81 0.70 -8.47 7.29
N LYS A 82 1.38 -9.46 6.71
CA LYS A 82 2.84 -9.48 6.60
C LYS A 82 3.32 -8.30 5.76
N MET A 83 2.64 -8.03 4.65
CA MET A 83 2.95 -6.90 3.78
C MET A 83 2.72 -5.58 4.52
N GLN A 84 1.56 -5.39 5.16
CA GLN A 84 1.24 -4.19 5.93
C GLN A 84 2.27 -3.89 7.02
N ARG A 85 2.72 -4.90 7.77
CA ARG A 85 3.77 -4.72 8.79
C ARG A 85 5.07 -4.20 8.18
N LEU A 86 5.47 -4.71 7.00
CA LEU A 86 6.68 -4.28 6.31
C LEU A 86 6.56 -2.86 5.75
N ILE A 87 5.40 -2.53 5.19
CA ILE A 87 5.08 -1.18 4.68
C ILE A 87 5.11 -0.17 5.83
N ASN A 88 4.40 -0.46 6.92
CA ASN A 88 4.35 0.41 8.09
C ASN A 88 5.74 0.58 8.73
N LYS A 89 6.54 -0.49 8.82
CA LYS A 89 7.91 -0.40 9.32
C LYS A 89 8.78 0.57 8.50
N LYS A 90 8.69 0.53 7.16
CA LYS A 90 9.45 1.44 6.28
C LYS A 90 9.01 2.90 6.41
N ILE A 91 7.70 3.15 6.53
CA ILE A 91 7.14 4.50 6.66
C ILE A 91 7.44 5.09 8.05
N SER A 92 7.28 4.33 9.14
CA SER A 92 7.61 4.82 10.49
C SER A 92 9.09 5.21 10.62
N GLN A 93 9.99 4.50 9.95
CA GLN A 93 11.41 4.88 9.89
C GLN A 93 11.64 6.25 9.22
N ARG A 94 10.79 6.65 8.27
CA ARG A 94 10.84 7.99 7.64
C ARG A 94 10.37 9.07 8.61
N ILE A 95 9.29 8.83 9.37
CA ILE A 95 8.79 9.78 10.38
C ILE A 95 9.87 10.03 11.44
N ILE A 96 10.53 8.97 11.92
CA ILE A 96 11.62 9.10 12.91
C ILE A 96 12.83 9.86 12.33
N ARG A 97 13.20 9.62 11.07
CA ARG A 97 14.34 10.31 10.43
C ARG A 97 14.04 11.76 10.02
N GLY A 98 12.77 12.12 9.81
CA GLY A 98 12.33 13.48 9.51
C GLY A 98 12.04 14.34 10.75
N ILE A 99 12.03 13.74 11.95
CA ILE A 99 11.97 14.45 13.22
C ILE A 99 13.40 14.53 13.75
N SER A 100 14.09 15.64 13.55
CA SER A 100 15.24 16.01 14.38
C SER A 100 14.72 16.22 15.81
N VAL A 101 14.78 15.16 16.62
CA VAL A 101 14.48 15.25 18.05
C VAL A 101 15.65 15.98 18.71
N GLU A 102 15.54 17.29 18.87
CA GLU A 102 16.35 17.99 19.87
C GLU A 102 15.87 17.54 21.26
N ILE A 103 16.63 16.66 21.89
CA ILE A 103 16.46 16.33 23.29
C ILE A 103 16.93 17.56 24.09
N ILE A 104 16.01 18.47 24.38
CA ILE A 104 16.27 19.56 25.32
C ILE A 104 16.20 18.98 26.72
N ASN A 105 17.34 18.57 27.27
CA ASN A 105 17.47 18.35 28.71
C ASN A 105 17.37 19.70 29.41
N LYS A 106 16.22 20.00 30.00
CA LYS A 106 16.12 21.09 30.99
C LYS A 106 16.84 20.63 32.25
N LYS A 107 17.93 21.33 32.59
CA LYS A 107 18.56 21.30 33.92
C LYS A 107 17.67 22.01 34.92
#